data_AF-A0A0N5D3F5-F1
#
_entry.id   AF-A0A0N5D3F5-F1
#
_cell.length_a   1.000
_cell.length_b   1.000
_cell.length_c   1.000
_cell.angle_alpha   90.00
_cell.angle_beta   90.00
_cell.angle_gamma   90.00
#
_symmetry.space_group_name_H-M   'P 1'
#
loop_
_entity.id
_entity.type
_entity.pdbx_description
1 polymer ?
#
loop_
_entity_poly.entity_id
_entity_poly.type
_entity_poly.pdbx_seq_one_letter_code
_entity_poly.pdbx_strand_id
1 'polypeptide(L)'
;MARCCSHVHSHCCTEAIDFNKLLLCKDMTLDTKIDVTRCIQKVMYDKYEGNHDNSTDVICCDVFASDNNDEKGRCLSECMAVMQLIDFSIDEKLEKIEKCRKKNPLFKCFKRCMKLLWSDEKSESINYAQECSVKWKMLPGKIYIGQEIK
;
A
#
# COMPACT_ATOMS: atom_id res chain seq x y z
N MET A 1 23.56 -5.83 0.68
CA MET A 1 23.16 -4.83 -0.33
C MET A 1 23.64 -5.09 -1.75
N ALA A 2 24.88 -5.54 -1.98
CA ALA A 2 25.40 -5.79 -3.35
C ALA A 2 24.61 -6.84 -4.18
N ARG A 3 23.76 -7.65 -3.53
CA ARG A 3 22.87 -8.62 -4.20
C ARG A 3 21.66 -7.98 -4.90
N CYS A 4 21.20 -6.81 -4.45
CA CYS A 4 19.98 -6.18 -4.95
C CYS A 4 20.21 -4.80 -5.56
N CYS A 5 21.18 -4.04 -5.06
CA CYS A 5 21.55 -2.75 -5.63
C CYS A 5 22.88 -2.81 -6.34
N SER A 6 22.93 -2.21 -7.53
CA SER A 6 24.18 -1.92 -8.24
C SER A 6 25.13 -1.13 -7.35
N HIS A 7 26.44 -1.28 -7.57
CA HIS A 7 27.47 -0.54 -6.81
C HIS A 7 27.24 0.98 -6.77
N VAL A 8 26.80 1.57 -7.88
CA VAL A 8 26.51 3.01 -8.01
C VAL A 8 25.42 3.50 -7.04
N HIS A 9 24.44 2.66 -6.73
CA HIS A 9 23.30 3.00 -5.87
C HIS A 9 23.39 2.41 -4.45
N SER A 10 24.49 1.71 -4.14
CA SER A 10 24.63 0.94 -2.90
C SER A 10 24.43 1.78 -1.64
N HIS A 11 25.04 2.97 -1.57
CA HIS A 11 24.88 3.90 -0.44
C HIS A 11 23.43 4.37 -0.29
N CYS A 12 22.78 4.76 -1.38
CA CYS A 12 21.38 5.21 -1.33
C CYS A 12 20.43 4.09 -0.88
N CYS A 13 20.63 2.87 -1.36
CA CYS A 13 19.82 1.73 -0.91
C CYS A 13 20.03 1.42 0.57
N THR A 14 21.27 1.48 1.05
CA THR A 14 21.58 1.30 2.48
C THR A 14 20.91 2.40 3.30
N GLU A 15 21.01 3.65 2.90
CA GLU A 15 20.34 4.76 3.60
C GLU A 15 18.81 4.58 3.61
N ALA A 16 18.21 4.15 2.50
CA ALA A 16 16.77 3.92 2.42
C ALA A 16 16.31 2.85 3.43
N ILE A 17 17.11 1.81 3.64
CA ILE A 17 16.84 0.76 4.62
C ILE A 17 17.08 1.28 6.04
N ASP A 18 18.30 1.73 6.33
CA ASP A 18 18.71 2.13 7.69
C ASP A 18 17.80 3.21 8.29
N PHE A 19 17.25 4.09 7.46
CA PHE A 19 16.38 5.18 7.88
C PHE A 19 14.90 4.97 7.55
N ASN A 20 14.49 3.79 7.08
CA ASN A 20 13.09 3.50 6.75
C ASN A 20 12.48 4.53 5.78
N LYS A 21 13.20 4.84 4.70
CA LYS A 21 12.81 5.81 3.68
C LYS A 21 12.42 5.12 2.37
N LEU A 22 11.70 5.88 1.54
CA LEU A 22 11.45 5.53 0.14
C LEU A 22 12.77 5.47 -0.64
N LEU A 23 12.86 4.53 -1.59
CA LEU A 23 14.02 4.40 -2.46
C LEU A 23 14.02 5.48 -3.54
N LEU A 24 14.61 6.62 -3.21
CA LEU A 24 14.68 7.80 -4.06
C LEU A 24 16.09 7.99 -4.65
N CYS A 25 16.76 6.89 -5.03
CA CYS A 25 18.08 6.97 -5.64
C CYS A 25 18.03 7.76 -6.94
N LYS A 26 18.94 8.74 -7.05
CA LYS A 26 19.11 9.55 -8.24
C LYS A 26 19.46 8.65 -9.43
N ASP A 27 18.92 8.96 -10.60
CA ASP A 27 19.18 8.24 -11.86
C ASP A 27 18.68 6.78 -11.90
N MET A 28 17.89 6.36 -10.90
CA MET A 28 17.19 5.07 -10.90
C MET A 28 15.79 5.21 -11.51
N THR A 29 15.51 4.42 -12.55
CA THR A 29 14.17 4.39 -13.17
C THR A 29 13.14 3.77 -12.22
N LEU A 30 11.85 4.01 -12.50
CA LEU A 30 10.76 3.44 -11.69
C LEU A 30 10.81 1.90 -11.67
N ASP A 31 10.97 1.28 -12.83
CA ASP A 31 11.04 -0.19 -12.94
C ASP A 31 12.23 -0.75 -12.14
N THR A 32 13.39 -0.09 -12.21
CA THR A 32 14.56 -0.49 -11.41
C THR A 32 14.29 -0.32 -9.91
N LYS A 33 13.59 0.73 -9.48
CA LYS A 33 13.21 0.91 -8.07
C LYS A 33 12.32 -0.22 -7.59
N ILE A 34 11.36 -0.64 -8.41
CA ILE A 34 10.44 -1.74 -8.11
C ILE A 34 11.22 -3.05 -7.94
N ASP A 35 12.07 -3.40 -8.91
CA ASP A 35 12.84 -4.64 -8.87
C ASP A 35 13.82 -4.70 -7.70
N VAL A 36 14.51 -3.58 -7.43
CA VAL A 36 15.40 -3.44 -6.28
C VAL A 36 14.63 -3.62 -4.98
N THR A 37 13.48 -2.94 -4.84
CA THR A 37 12.61 -3.04 -3.65
C THR A 37 12.18 -4.48 -3.40
N ARG A 38 11.73 -5.17 -4.46
CA ARG A 38 11.31 -6.57 -4.39
C ARG A 38 12.46 -7.48 -3.97
N CYS A 39 13.65 -7.27 -4.54
CA CYS A 39 14.84 -8.05 -4.16
C CYS A 39 15.20 -7.85 -2.69
N ILE A 40 15.22 -6.60 -2.21
CA ILE A 40 15.55 -6.28 -0.82
C ILE A 40 14.55 -6.94 0.12
N GLN A 41 13.24 -6.78 -0.13
CA GLN A 41 12.18 -7.38 0.67
C GLN A 41 12.27 -8.91 0.71
N LYS A 42 12.61 -9.54 -0.41
CA LYS A 42 12.83 -10.99 -0.48
C LYS A 42 14.03 -11.43 0.37
N VAL A 43 15.13 -10.69 0.33
CA VAL A 43 16.34 -10.99 1.11
C VAL A 43 16.15 -10.74 2.60
N MET A 44 15.37 -9.72 2.98
CA MET A 44 15.21 -9.30 4.38
C MET A 44 14.18 -10.15 5.12
N TYR A 45 13.10 -10.57 4.46
CA TYR A 45 11.98 -11.20 5.14
C TYR A 45 11.79 -12.68 4.82
N ASP A 46 12.58 -13.29 3.92
CA ASP A 46 12.56 -14.73 3.52
C ASP A 46 11.19 -15.32 3.12
N LYS A 47 10.10 -14.55 3.24
CA LYS A 47 8.68 -14.94 3.19
C LYS A 47 7.86 -14.06 2.26
N TYR A 48 8.48 -13.40 1.28
CA TYR A 48 7.72 -12.97 0.11
C TYR A 48 7.42 -14.21 -0.76
N GLU A 49 6.55 -15.07 -0.23
CA GLU A 49 5.88 -16.14 -0.96
C GLU A 49 4.82 -15.49 -1.83
N GLY A 50 5.25 -14.99 -2.97
CA GLY A 50 4.36 -14.42 -3.97
C GLY A 50 5.16 -13.64 -5.00
N ASN A 51 4.91 -13.91 -6.28
CA ASN A 51 5.32 -13.03 -7.38
C ASN A 51 4.50 -11.72 -7.39
N HIS A 52 4.06 -11.23 -6.23
CA HIS A 52 3.16 -10.09 -6.13
C HIS A 52 3.96 -8.82 -5.99
N ASP A 53 3.61 -7.87 -6.84
CA ASP A 53 4.27 -6.59 -6.95
C ASP A 53 3.72 -5.62 -5.90
N ASN A 54 4.46 -5.40 -4.81
CA ASN A 54 4.10 -4.47 -3.73
C ASN A 54 3.75 -3.04 -4.23
N SER A 55 4.27 -2.61 -5.39
CA SER A 55 3.86 -1.33 -5.99
C SER A 55 2.41 -1.32 -6.45
N THR A 56 1.88 -2.48 -6.85
CA THR A 56 0.48 -2.63 -7.31
C THR A 56 -0.49 -2.57 -6.13
N ASP A 57 -0.04 -2.98 -4.94
CA ASP A 57 -0.84 -2.95 -3.71
C ASP A 57 -1.19 -1.51 -3.25
N VAL A 58 -0.46 -0.50 -3.73
CA VAL A 58 -0.78 0.91 -3.50
C VAL A 58 -2.16 1.28 -4.08
N ILE A 59 -2.64 0.55 -5.11
CA ILE A 59 -3.99 0.73 -5.65
C ILE A 59 -5.05 0.47 -4.58
N CYS A 60 -4.81 -0.45 -3.64
CA CYS A 60 -5.76 -0.70 -2.56
C CYS A 60 -5.86 0.46 -1.57
N CYS A 61 -4.92 1.41 -1.55
CA CYS A 61 -5.02 2.60 -0.70
C CYS A 61 -6.20 3.51 -1.09
N ASP A 62 -6.72 3.42 -2.30
CA ASP A 62 -7.87 4.19 -2.78
C ASP A 62 -9.15 3.93 -1.97
N VAL A 63 -9.21 2.81 -1.22
CA VAL A 63 -10.31 2.59 -0.27
C VAL A 63 -10.38 3.68 0.80
N PHE A 64 -9.28 4.38 1.10
CA PHE A 64 -9.23 5.51 2.03
C PHE A 64 -9.50 6.86 1.36
N ALA A 65 -9.59 6.92 0.03
CA ALA A 65 -9.92 8.14 -0.68
C ALA A 65 -11.36 8.59 -0.39
N SER A 66 -11.56 9.91 -0.33
CA SER A 66 -12.85 10.56 -0.10
C SER A 66 -13.58 10.12 1.18
N ASP A 67 -12.82 9.72 2.22
CA ASP A 67 -13.37 9.43 3.55
C ASP A 67 -13.62 10.73 4.33
N ASN A 68 -14.89 11.08 4.54
CA ASN A 68 -15.28 12.25 5.32
C ASN A 68 -14.92 12.11 6.81
N ASN A 69 -14.63 10.91 7.29
CA ASN A 69 -14.16 10.67 8.66
C ASN A 69 -12.63 10.83 8.77
N ASP A 70 -11.95 11.18 7.68
CA ASP A 70 -10.52 11.48 7.60
C ASP A 70 -10.31 12.78 6.80
N GLU A 71 -10.78 13.90 7.33
CA GLU A 71 -10.75 15.21 6.66
C GLU A 71 -9.35 15.67 6.22
N LYS A 72 -8.30 15.12 6.82
CA LYS A 72 -6.90 15.43 6.49
C LYS A 72 -6.28 14.42 5.52
N GLY A 73 -7.03 13.40 5.09
CA GLY A 73 -6.55 12.32 4.23
C GLY A 73 -5.38 11.54 4.82
N ARG A 74 -5.25 11.49 6.16
CA ARG A 74 -4.10 10.89 6.84
C ARG A 74 -3.94 9.42 6.52
N CYS A 75 -5.03 8.66 6.49
CA CYS A 75 -5.00 7.24 6.22
C CYS A 75 -4.61 6.93 4.76
N LEU A 76 -5.06 7.76 3.81
CA LEU A 76 -4.63 7.63 2.42
C LEU A 76 -3.13 7.90 2.28
N SER A 77 -2.65 9.02 2.82
CA SER A 77 -1.23 9.37 2.76
C SER A 77 -0.33 8.37 3.50
N GLU A 78 -0.73 7.94 4.70
CA GLU A 78 -0.02 6.90 5.47
C GLU A 78 0.03 5.59 4.68
N CYS A 79 -1.09 5.15 4.11
CA CYS A 79 -1.15 3.93 3.30
C CYS A 79 -0.18 4.00 2.12
N MET A 80 -0.24 5.07 1.32
CA MET A 80 0.65 5.24 0.17
C MET A 80 2.13 5.25 0.58
N ALA A 81 2.47 5.92 1.68
CA ALA A 81 3.85 6.00 2.16
C ALA A 81 4.34 4.65 2.70
N VAL A 82 3.57 4.02 3.59
CA VAL A 82 3.93 2.77 4.28
C VAL A 82 4.06 1.60 3.30
N MET A 83 3.18 1.52 2.29
CA MET A 83 3.25 0.45 1.30
C MET A 83 4.54 0.47 0.49
N GLN A 84 5.12 1.66 0.30
CA GLN A 84 6.37 1.85 -0.43
C GLN A 84 7.62 1.69 0.45
N LEU A 85 7.47 1.50 1.77
CA LEU A 85 8.61 1.23 2.66
C LEU A 85 9.18 -0.16 2.40
N ILE A 86 10.51 -0.23 2.28
CA ILE A 86 11.21 -1.45 1.86
C ILE A 86 11.55 -2.32 3.06
N ASP A 87 11.98 -1.70 4.16
CA ASP A 87 12.32 -2.34 5.44
C ASP A 87 11.11 -2.50 6.36
N PHE A 88 9.93 -2.69 5.77
CA PHE A 88 8.75 -3.10 6.53
C PHE A 88 8.24 -4.41 5.95
N SER A 89 8.07 -5.40 6.83
CA SER A 89 7.30 -6.60 6.51
C SER A 89 5.84 -6.23 6.22
N ILE A 90 5.13 -7.10 5.51
CA ILE A 90 3.72 -6.86 5.21
C ILE A 90 2.88 -6.68 6.48
N ASP A 91 3.18 -7.44 7.54
CA ASP A 91 2.46 -7.34 8.81
C ASP A 91 2.68 -5.97 9.49
N GLU A 92 3.91 -5.45 9.46
CA GLU A 92 4.22 -4.11 10.00
C GLU A 92 3.55 -3.00 9.17
N LYS A 93 3.49 -3.17 7.84
CA LYS A 93 2.74 -2.26 6.96
C LYS A 93 1.26 -2.25 7.31
N LEU A 94 0.67 -3.44 7.45
CA LEU A 94 -0.73 -3.63 7.82
C LEU A 94 -1.04 -3.02 9.19
N GLU A 95 -0.17 -3.19 10.18
CA GLU A 95 -0.33 -2.63 11.51
C GLU A 95 -0.33 -1.09 11.49
N LYS A 96 0.59 -0.46 10.75
CA LYS A 96 0.63 1.00 10.59
C LYS A 96 -0.64 1.53 9.92
N ILE A 97 -1.09 0.88 8.85
CA ILE A 97 -2.30 1.28 8.12
C ILE A 97 -3.55 1.10 8.98
N GLU A 98 -3.65 0.02 9.76
CA GLU A 98 -4.76 -0.17 10.69
C GLU A 98 -4.85 0.97 11.71
N LYS A 99 -3.68 1.42 12.21
CA LYS A 99 -3.53 2.44 13.24
C LYS A 99 -3.54 3.89 12.74
N CYS A 100 -3.68 4.14 11.43
CA CYS A 100 -3.75 5.50 10.89
C CYS A 100 -4.88 6.35 11.50
N ARG A 101 -5.89 5.69 12.11
CA ARG A 101 -6.91 6.32 12.96
C ARG A 101 -7.42 5.35 14.05
N LYS A 102 -7.98 5.93 15.12
CA LYS A 102 -8.47 5.17 16.30
C LYS A 102 -9.54 4.11 15.97
N LYS A 103 -10.42 4.38 15.00
CA LYS A 103 -11.39 3.42 14.49
C LYS A 103 -11.28 3.39 12.96
N ASN A 104 -10.74 2.31 12.40
CA ASN A 104 -10.53 2.19 10.96
C ASN A 104 -11.41 1.12 10.30
N PRO A 105 -12.71 1.38 10.08
CA PRO A 105 -13.60 0.41 9.43
C PRO A 105 -13.17 0.05 8.00
N LEU A 106 -12.52 0.98 7.29
CA LEU A 106 -12.03 0.79 5.92
C LEU A 106 -10.82 -0.15 5.84
N PHE A 107 -10.16 -0.48 6.96
CA PHE A 107 -9.04 -1.41 6.95
C PHE A 107 -9.44 -2.84 6.52
N LYS A 108 -10.66 -3.29 6.86
CA LYS A 108 -11.17 -4.58 6.38
C LYS A 108 -11.31 -4.60 4.86
N CYS A 109 -11.72 -3.47 4.29
CA CYS A 109 -11.82 -3.25 2.85
C CYS A 109 -10.45 -3.28 2.17
N PHE A 110 -9.48 -2.56 2.75
CA PHE A 110 -8.08 -2.60 2.31
C PHE A 110 -7.56 -4.03 2.22
N LYS A 111 -7.67 -4.82 3.31
CA LYS A 111 -7.20 -6.21 3.34
C LYS A 111 -7.90 -7.11 2.32
N ARG A 112 -9.19 -6.88 2.04
CA ARG A 112 -9.92 -7.64 1.02
C ARG A 112 -9.42 -7.32 -0.38
N CYS A 113 -9.16 -6.04 -0.68
CA CYS A 113 -8.54 -5.63 -1.93
C CYS A 113 -7.17 -6.30 -2.13
N MET A 114 -6.30 -6.26 -1.12
CA MET A 114 -4.98 -6.92 -1.14
C MET A 114 -5.09 -8.43 -1.44
N LYS A 115 -5.99 -9.12 -0.73
CA LYS A 115 -6.22 -10.55 -0.95
C LYS A 115 -6.66 -10.89 -2.37
N LEU A 116 -7.44 -10.01 -3.00
CA LEU A 116 -7.90 -10.18 -4.38
C LEU A 116 -6.78 -9.89 -5.39
N LEU A 117 -5.96 -8.85 -5.16
CA LEU A 117 -4.78 -8.58 -5.98
C LEU A 117 -3.75 -9.72 -5.94
N TRP A 118 -3.66 -10.40 -4.80
CA TRP A 118 -2.79 -11.56 -4.64
C TRP A 118 -3.41 -12.87 -5.12
N SER A 119 -4.70 -12.89 -5.47
CA SER A 119 -5.29 -14.06 -6.11
C SER A 119 -5.02 -14.06 -7.61
N ASP A 120 -4.65 -15.21 -8.18
CA ASP A 120 -4.40 -15.39 -9.63
C ASP A 120 -5.67 -15.21 -10.49
N GLU A 121 -6.82 -14.90 -9.89
CA GLU A 121 -8.03 -14.57 -10.64
C GLU A 121 -7.85 -13.21 -11.30
N LYS A 122 -7.79 -13.21 -12.64
CA LYS A 122 -7.83 -12.00 -13.48
C LYS A 122 -9.10 -11.21 -13.17
N SER A 123 -8.97 -10.30 -12.21
CA SER A 123 -10.02 -9.41 -11.72
C SER A 123 -10.45 -8.47 -12.85
N GLU A 124 -11.58 -8.79 -13.48
CA GLU A 124 -12.37 -7.82 -14.24
C GLU A 124 -12.63 -6.61 -13.35
N SER A 125 -12.07 -5.45 -13.70
CA SER A 125 -12.30 -4.11 -13.12
C SER A 125 -13.20 -4.08 -11.88
N ILE A 126 -12.72 -4.62 -10.75
CA ILE A 126 -13.52 -4.61 -9.52
C ILE A 126 -13.58 -3.15 -9.09
N ASN A 127 -14.78 -2.56 -9.15
CA ASN A 127 -15.03 -1.23 -8.62
C ASN A 127 -15.04 -1.34 -7.09
N TYR A 128 -13.85 -1.37 -6.47
CA TYR A 128 -13.67 -1.56 -5.02
C TYR A 128 -14.42 -0.50 -4.19
N ALA A 129 -14.73 0.66 -4.78
CA ALA A 129 -15.58 1.69 -4.18
C ALA A 129 -17.05 1.25 -4.02
N GLN A 130 -17.55 0.31 -4.84
CA GLN A 130 -18.89 -0.27 -4.69
C GLN A 130 -18.96 -1.36 -3.60
N GLU A 131 -17.95 -2.22 -3.48
CA GLU A 131 -17.96 -3.26 -2.42
C GLU A 131 -17.70 -2.66 -1.02
N CYS A 132 -16.96 -1.56 -0.97
CA CYS A 132 -16.68 -0.85 0.27
C CYS A 132 -17.76 0.19 0.54
N SER A 133 -18.78 -0.22 1.31
CA SER A 133 -19.95 0.61 1.61
C SER A 133 -19.58 2.05 1.92
N VAL A 134 -20.08 2.97 1.08
CA VAL A 134 -19.91 4.41 1.22
C VAL A 134 -20.33 4.90 2.61
N LYS A 135 -21.21 4.17 3.28
CA LYS A 135 -21.62 4.38 4.68
C LYS A 135 -20.43 4.52 5.64
N TRP A 136 -19.33 3.79 5.44
CA TRP A 136 -18.14 3.87 6.28
C TRP A 136 -17.30 5.13 6.02
N LYS A 137 -17.49 5.78 4.87
CA LYS A 137 -16.82 7.01 4.43
C LYS A 137 -17.61 8.28 4.73
N MET A 138 -18.81 8.16 5.29
CA MET A 138 -19.72 9.29 5.49
C MET A 138 -19.87 9.67 6.95
N LEU A 139 -20.00 10.97 7.19
CA LEU A 139 -20.41 11.49 8.48
C LEU A 139 -21.93 11.28 8.68
N PRO A 140 -22.40 11.13 9.93
CA PRO A 140 -23.84 11.13 10.22
C PRO A 140 -24.53 12.35 9.60
N GLY A 141 -25.70 12.13 8.97
CA GLY A 141 -26.52 13.20 8.38
C GLY A 141 -26.13 13.63 6.95
N LYS A 142 -25.08 13.07 6.36
CA LYS A 142 -24.77 13.27 4.93
C LYS A 142 -25.54 12.26 4.06
N ILE A 143 -26.02 12.70 2.89
CA ILE A 143 -26.72 11.88 1.90
C ILE A 143 -25.74 11.49 0.79
N TYR A 144 -25.73 10.21 0.44
CA TYR A 144 -24.97 9.71 -0.70
C TYR A 144 -25.80 9.86 -1.96
N ILE A 145 -25.24 10.50 -2.98
CA ILE A 145 -25.84 10.62 -4.31
C ILE A 145 -24.96 9.84 -5.28
N GLY A 146 -25.37 8.63 -5.64
CA GLY A 146 -24.64 7.72 -6.51
C GLY A 146 -25.38 6.40 -6.70
N GLN A 147 -24.70 5.39 -7.27
CA GLN A 147 -25.31 4.08 -7.55
C GLN A 147 -25.75 3.37 -6.27
N GLU A 148 -26.88 2.65 -6.35
CA GLU A 148 -27.46 1.92 -5.21
C GLU A 148 -26.44 1.01 -4.53
N ILE A 149 -26.35 1.14 -3.20
CA ILE A 149 -25.49 0.30 -2.37
C ILE A 149 -26.27 -1.00 -2.10
N LYS A 150 -25.79 -2.12 -2.63
CA LYS A 150 -26.38 -3.46 -2.39
C LYS A 150 -26.07 -3.98 -0.99
#